data_AF-A0A2R6KVX5-F1
#
_entry.id   AF-A0A2R6KVX5-F1
#
_cell.length_a   1.000
_cell.length_b   1.000
_cell.length_c   1.000
_cell.angle_alpha   90.00
_cell.angle_beta   90.00
_cell.angle_gamma   90.00
#
_symmetry.space_group_name_H-M   'P 1'
#
loop_
_entity.id
_entity.type
_entity.pdbx_description
1 polymer ?
#
loop_
_entity_poly.entity_id
_entity_poly.type
_entity_poly.pdbx_seq_one_letter_code
_entity_poly.pdbx_strand_id
1 'polypeptide(L)'
;MVVVFAPLVVTGSGILAVQATGGSNGPGPGQDPIAWNESLSWMQDNTPEEGNLRGAGNDMPFYGTFEATDDFDYEEGFYGVMSWWDYGHWITQMSERIPNANPFQQGADRAANFLLSQSEEEANGVLNEL
;
A
#
# COMPACT_ATOMS: atom_id res chain seq x y z
N MET A 1 -4.31 -9.48 7.68
CA MET A 1 -5.50 -8.80 7.11
C MET A 1 -5.00 -7.62 6.29
N VAL A 2 -5.50 -7.41 5.06
CA VAL A 2 -4.96 -6.38 4.13
C VAL A 2 -5.94 -5.21 4.03
N VAL A 3 -5.41 -3.99 3.99
CA VAL A 3 -6.18 -2.77 3.69
C VAL A 3 -5.89 -2.36 2.25
N VAL A 4 -6.91 -2.40 1.39
CA VAL A 4 -6.79 -1.98 -0.01
C VAL A 4 -7.05 -0.48 -0.08
N PHE A 5 -6.04 0.29 -0.49
CA PHE A 5 -6.16 1.73 -0.67
C PHE A 5 -6.12 2.08 -2.16
N ALA A 6 -7.22 2.65 -2.65
CA ALA A 6 -7.25 3.29 -3.96
C ALA A 6 -7.21 4.81 -3.74
N PRO A 7 -6.18 5.53 -4.21
CA PRO A 7 -6.16 6.99 -4.10
C PRO A 7 -7.38 7.56 -4.82
N LEU A 8 -8.06 8.49 -4.16
CA LEU A 8 -9.26 9.15 -4.66
C LEU A 8 -8.90 10.62 -4.92
N VAL A 9 -9.07 11.09 -6.15
CA VAL A 9 -8.83 12.49 -6.49
C VAL A 9 -10.18 13.18 -6.66
N VAL A 10 -10.42 14.17 -5.80
CA VAL A 10 -11.54 15.10 -5.95
C VAL A 10 -11.08 16.26 -6.82
N THR A 11 -11.38 16.20 -8.11
CA THR A 11 -11.26 17.39 -8.97
C THR A 11 -12.55 18.20 -8.86
N GLY A 12 -12.51 19.51 -9.11
CA GLY A 12 -13.67 20.42 -9.01
C GLY A 12 -14.87 20.09 -9.92
N SER A 13 -14.91 18.90 -10.54
CA SER A 13 -16.00 18.39 -11.37
C SER A 13 -16.47 16.96 -11.01
N GLY A 14 -16.03 16.39 -9.88
CA GLY A 14 -16.57 15.11 -9.38
C GLY A 14 -15.57 14.27 -8.57
N ILE A 15 -16.08 13.22 -7.95
CA ILE A 15 -15.27 12.17 -7.32
C ILE A 15 -14.76 11.25 -8.43
N LEU A 16 -13.45 11.24 -8.68
CA LEU A 16 -12.80 10.28 -9.56
C LEU A 16 -12.08 9.25 -8.71
N ALA A 17 -12.43 7.97 -8.87
CA ALA A 17 -11.49 6.90 -8.56
C ALA A 17 -10.27 7.14 -9.44
N VAL A 18 -9.07 7.22 -8.86
CA VAL A 18 -7.84 7.28 -9.66
C VAL A 18 -7.68 5.91 -10.31
N GLN A 19 -8.29 5.72 -11.48
CA GLN A 19 -7.70 4.83 -12.46
C GLN A 19 -6.35 5.46 -12.78
N ALA A 20 -5.27 4.75 -12.44
CA ALA A 20 -3.91 5.10 -12.80
C ALA A 20 -3.78 5.12 -14.34
N THR A 21 -4.24 6.20 -14.97
CA THR A 21 -3.82 6.58 -16.31
C THR A 21 -2.49 7.29 -16.13
N GLY A 22 -1.41 6.54 -16.33
CA GLY A 22 -0.05 7.06 -16.25
C GLY A 22 0.09 8.35 -17.06
N GLY A 23 0.39 9.45 -16.37
CA GLY A 23 0.68 10.73 -16.99
C GLY A 23 2.00 10.63 -17.77
N SER A 24 1.90 10.70 -19.10
CA SER A 24 2.92 10.95 -20.14
C SER A 24 4.32 10.27 -20.09
N ASN A 25 4.72 9.52 -19.05
CA ASN A 25 6.04 8.90 -18.91
C ASN A 25 6.02 7.59 -18.09
N GLY A 26 5.21 6.60 -18.50
CA GLY A 26 5.28 5.23 -17.97
C GLY A 26 4.56 4.97 -16.64
N PRO A 27 4.50 3.70 -16.19
CA PRO A 27 3.74 3.24 -15.03
C PRO A 27 4.42 3.52 -13.67
N GLY A 28 5.13 4.65 -13.58
CA GLY A 28 5.80 5.07 -12.36
C GLY A 28 5.03 6.16 -11.62
N PRO A 29 5.60 6.67 -10.52
CA PRO A 29 5.11 7.87 -9.89
C PRO A 29 5.31 9.03 -10.85
N GLY A 30 4.25 9.38 -11.57
CA GLY A 30 4.25 10.44 -12.58
C GLY A 30 4.65 11.80 -11.99
N GLN A 31 4.69 12.82 -12.84
CA GLN A 31 5.17 14.17 -12.47
C GLN A 31 4.25 14.98 -11.55
N ASP A 32 3.26 14.35 -10.90
CA ASP A 32 2.47 15.00 -9.86
C ASP A 32 2.74 14.39 -8.46
N PRO A 33 3.91 14.67 -7.86
CA PRO A 33 4.21 14.33 -6.48
C PRO A 33 3.19 14.89 -5.48
N ILE A 34 2.45 15.95 -5.83
CA ILE A 34 1.53 16.63 -4.91
C ILE A 34 0.32 15.73 -4.64
N ALA A 35 -0.29 15.17 -5.68
CA ALA A 35 -1.46 14.30 -5.53
C ALA A 35 -1.16 13.03 -4.69
N TRP A 36 0.02 12.45 -4.88
CA TRP A 36 0.47 11.29 -4.09
C TRP A 36 0.83 11.68 -2.65
N ASN A 37 1.49 12.81 -2.45
CA ASN A 37 1.83 13.31 -1.13
C ASN A 37 0.57 13.56 -0.27
N GLU A 38 -0.46 14.19 -0.83
CA GLU A 38 -1.73 14.40 -0.12
C GLU A 38 -2.42 13.07 0.23
N SER A 39 -2.47 12.13 -0.72
CA SER A 39 -3.13 10.83 -0.50
C SER A 39 -2.42 9.98 0.55
N LEU A 40 -1.08 9.97 0.54
CA LEU A 40 -0.28 9.17 1.48
C LEU A 40 -0.21 9.81 2.87
N SER A 41 -0.17 11.15 2.94
CA SER A 41 -0.33 11.86 4.21
C SER A 41 -1.70 11.61 4.82
N TRP A 42 -2.78 11.62 4.02
CA TRP A 42 -4.10 11.25 4.51
C TRP A 42 -4.12 9.82 5.06
N MET A 43 -3.49 8.87 4.36
CA MET A 43 -3.40 7.47 4.81
C MET A 43 -2.70 7.37 6.17
N GLN A 44 -1.60 8.11 6.37
CA GLN A 44 -0.88 8.16 7.64
C GLN A 44 -1.82 8.54 8.79
N ASP A 45 -2.61 9.59 8.59
CA ASP A 45 -3.44 10.20 9.63
C ASP A 45 -4.77 9.46 9.86
N ASN A 46 -5.26 8.69 8.88
CA ASN A 46 -6.62 8.15 8.88
C ASN A 46 -6.70 6.63 8.88
N THR A 47 -5.57 5.94 8.87
CA THR A 47 -5.51 4.49 9.07
C THR A 47 -4.81 4.16 10.39
N PRO A 48 -5.15 3.05 11.08
CA PRO A 48 -4.45 2.67 12.31
C PRO A 48 -2.94 2.59 12.10
N GLU A 49 -2.14 2.93 13.10
CA GLU A 49 -0.70 2.64 13.05
C GLU A 49 -0.45 1.12 12.94
N GLU A 50 0.68 0.74 12.34
CA GLU A 50 1.06 -0.66 12.21
C GLU A 50 1.17 -1.33 13.59
N GLY A 51 0.52 -2.49 13.75
CA GLY A 51 0.39 -3.19 15.03
C GLY A 51 -0.87 -2.81 15.82
N ASN A 52 -1.60 -1.77 15.40
CA ASN A 52 -2.79 -1.29 16.12
C ASN A 52 -4.10 -1.43 15.31
N LEU A 53 -4.10 -2.17 14.20
CA LEU A 53 -5.34 -2.49 13.48
C LEU A 53 -6.32 -3.19 14.43
N ARG A 54 -7.58 -2.72 14.42
CA ARG A 54 -8.65 -3.18 15.33
C ARG A 54 -8.34 -3.00 16.83
N GLY A 55 -7.40 -2.12 17.19
CA GLY A 55 -7.05 -1.86 18.58
C GLY A 55 -6.23 -2.98 19.22
N ALA A 56 -5.45 -3.72 18.41
CA ALA A 56 -4.57 -4.79 18.89
C ALA A 56 -3.52 -4.31 19.90
N GLY A 57 -3.15 -3.02 19.86
CA GLY A 57 -2.28 -2.41 20.87
C GLY A 57 -0.81 -2.82 20.79
N ASN A 58 -0.37 -3.39 19.67
CA ASN A 58 1.04 -3.59 19.39
C ASN A 58 1.67 -2.28 18.90
N ASP A 59 2.98 -2.18 19.06
CA ASP A 59 3.78 -1.03 18.65
C ASP A 59 4.93 -1.50 17.76
N MET A 60 5.17 -0.78 16.67
CA MET A 60 6.30 -1.00 15.78
C MET A 60 6.95 0.34 15.47
N PRO A 61 8.03 0.69 16.19
CA PRO A 61 8.73 1.94 15.95
C PRO A 61 9.21 2.01 14.50
N PHE A 62 8.87 3.09 13.80
CA PHE A 62 9.25 3.28 12.39
C PHE A 62 10.78 3.21 12.17
N TYR A 63 11.57 3.71 13.13
CA TYR A 63 13.03 3.60 13.16
C TYR A 63 13.53 2.53 14.13
N GLY A 64 12.76 1.45 14.32
CA GLY A 64 13.11 0.32 15.16
C GLY A 64 14.27 -0.52 14.63
N THR A 65 14.76 -1.42 15.48
CA THR A 65 15.72 -2.46 15.07
C THR A 65 15.00 -3.80 15.05
N PHE A 66 15.10 -4.50 13.93
CA PHE A 66 14.42 -5.77 13.70
C PHE A 66 15.46 -6.85 13.33
N GLU A 67 15.15 -8.10 13.67
CA GLU A 67 15.96 -9.23 13.22
C GLU A 67 15.75 -9.47 11.72
N ALA A 68 16.82 -9.80 11.02
CA ALA A 68 16.72 -10.19 9.60
C ALA A 68 16.16 -11.61 9.52
N THR A 69 14.94 -11.73 8.99
CA THR A 69 14.27 -13.01 8.72
C THR A 69 14.01 -13.16 7.22
N ASP A 70 13.68 -14.37 6.79
CA ASP A 70 13.22 -14.62 5.41
C ASP A 70 11.77 -14.15 5.24
N ASP A 71 10.92 -14.55 6.18
CA ASP A 71 9.57 -14.04 6.36
C ASP A 71 9.42 -13.53 7.79
N PHE A 72 8.88 -12.33 7.95
CA PHE A 72 8.74 -11.70 9.27
C PHE A 72 7.38 -12.06 9.86
N ASP A 73 7.38 -12.71 11.01
CA ASP A 73 6.15 -13.14 11.69
C ASP A 73 5.53 -11.94 12.42
N TYR A 74 4.62 -11.26 11.72
CA TYR A 74 3.88 -10.13 12.28
C TYR A 74 2.79 -10.62 13.24
N GLU A 75 2.72 -9.98 14.41
CA GLU A 75 1.64 -10.23 15.37
C GLU A 75 0.26 -9.79 14.83
N GLU A 76 -0.81 -10.10 15.57
CA GLU A 76 -2.12 -9.55 15.23
C GLU A 76 -2.10 -8.02 15.29
N GLY A 77 -2.80 -7.34 14.38
CA GLY A 77 -2.85 -5.88 14.35
C GLY A 77 -1.94 -5.22 13.31
N PHE A 78 -1.02 -5.98 12.72
CA PHE A 78 -0.24 -5.55 11.56
C PHE A 78 -1.01 -5.78 10.25
N TYR A 79 -0.75 -4.94 9.25
CA TYR A 79 -1.39 -5.08 7.94
C TYR A 79 -0.50 -4.62 6.80
N GLY A 80 -0.80 -5.10 5.60
CA GLY A 80 -0.16 -4.66 4.37
C GLY A 80 -1.02 -3.66 3.60
N VAL A 81 -0.36 -2.80 2.82
CA VAL A 81 -0.95 -1.93 1.82
C VAL A 81 -0.63 -2.48 0.42
N MET A 82 -1.67 -2.90 -0.30
CA MET A 82 -1.55 -3.41 -1.66
C MET A 82 -1.56 -2.26 -2.68
N SER A 83 -0.50 -2.16 -3.48
CA SER A 83 -0.35 -1.20 -4.58
C SER A 83 0.64 -1.74 -5.60
N TRP A 84 0.79 -1.05 -6.73
CA TRP A 84 1.86 -1.37 -7.68
C TRP A 84 3.24 -1.11 -7.07
N TRP A 85 4.22 -1.93 -7.45
CA TRP A 85 5.53 -1.99 -6.80
C TRP A 85 6.30 -0.66 -6.85
N ASP A 86 6.13 0.14 -7.91
CA ASP A 86 6.76 1.47 -8.06
C ASP A 86 6.51 2.40 -6.87
N TYR A 87 5.40 2.22 -6.15
CA TYR A 87 4.96 3.09 -5.06
C TYR A 87 5.39 2.63 -3.67
N GLY A 88 6.00 1.44 -3.53
CA GLY A 88 6.27 0.85 -2.22
C GLY A 88 7.13 1.73 -1.31
N HIS A 89 8.18 2.38 -1.85
CA HIS A 89 8.99 3.31 -1.05
C HIS A 89 8.20 4.53 -0.57
N TRP A 90 7.26 5.03 -1.38
CA TRP A 90 6.44 6.18 -0.98
C TRP A 90 5.44 5.80 0.10
N ILE A 91 4.84 4.61 0.02
CA ILE A 91 3.99 4.08 1.08
C ILE A 91 4.78 3.99 2.40
N THR A 92 5.98 3.39 2.38
CA THR A 92 6.80 3.34 3.60
C THR A 92 7.16 4.74 4.12
N GLN A 93 7.68 5.62 3.27
CA GLN A 93 8.23 6.90 3.74
C GLN A 93 7.20 7.99 4.03
N MET A 94 6.06 7.98 3.34
CA MET A 94 5.08 9.08 3.41
C MET A 94 3.82 8.68 4.17
N SER A 95 3.42 7.40 4.15
CA SER A 95 2.28 6.94 4.93
C SER A 95 2.65 6.13 6.16
N GLU A 96 3.94 5.78 6.33
CA GLU A 96 4.43 4.96 7.45
C GLU A 96 3.64 3.64 7.59
N ARG A 97 3.34 3.01 6.45
CA ARG A 97 2.68 1.69 6.36
C ARG A 97 3.53 0.69 5.60
N ILE A 98 3.23 -0.60 5.76
CA ILE A 98 4.00 -1.69 5.15
C ILE A 98 3.45 -1.99 3.74
N PRO A 99 4.20 -1.76 2.65
CA PRO A 99 3.74 -2.11 1.31
C PRO A 99 3.89 -3.61 1.03
N ASN A 100 2.90 -4.22 0.37
CA ASN A 100 2.99 -5.62 -0.06
C ASN A 100 3.94 -5.84 -1.26
N ALA A 101 4.26 -4.77 -2.00
CA ALA A 101 5.22 -4.80 -3.10
C ALA A 101 6.06 -3.52 -3.13
N ASN A 102 7.33 -3.61 -3.55
CA ASN A 102 8.25 -2.47 -3.49
C ASN A 102 9.23 -2.37 -4.69
N PRO A 103 9.94 -1.23 -4.85
CA PRO A 103 10.88 -1.01 -5.95
C PRO A 103 12.09 -1.94 -6.07
N PHE A 104 12.35 -2.78 -5.06
CA PHE A 104 13.28 -3.90 -5.20
C PHE A 104 12.67 -5.11 -5.93
N GLN A 105 11.46 -4.95 -6.49
CA GLN A 105 10.67 -5.96 -7.19
C GLN A 105 10.16 -7.09 -6.31
N GLN A 106 10.29 -6.96 -4.99
CA GLN A 106 9.67 -7.88 -4.04
C GLN A 106 8.15 -7.71 -4.10
N GLY A 107 7.43 -8.82 -4.23
CA GLY A 107 5.96 -8.85 -4.30
C GLY A 107 5.35 -8.28 -5.58
N ALA A 108 6.14 -7.92 -6.60
CA ALA A 108 5.63 -7.32 -7.83
C ALA A 108 4.71 -8.27 -8.63
N ASP A 109 5.00 -9.56 -8.62
CA ASP A 109 4.17 -10.62 -9.19
C ASP A 109 2.84 -10.78 -8.45
N ARG A 110 2.87 -10.79 -7.11
CA ARG A 110 1.68 -10.81 -6.24
C ARG A 110 0.81 -9.57 -6.48
N ALA A 111 1.42 -8.38 -6.56
CA ALA A 111 0.70 -7.15 -6.90
C ALA A 111 0.07 -7.21 -8.31
N ALA A 112 0.78 -7.76 -9.30
CA ALA A 112 0.24 -7.95 -10.64
C ALA A 112 -0.95 -8.92 -10.64
N ASN A 113 -0.82 -10.07 -9.99
CA ASN A 113 -1.90 -11.06 -9.90
C ASN A 113 -3.13 -10.47 -9.21
N PHE A 114 -2.95 -9.71 -8.12
CA PHE A 114 -4.06 -9.03 -7.44
C PHE A 114 -4.74 -7.97 -8.32
N LEU A 115 -3.96 -7.04 -8.90
CA LEU A 115 -4.52 -5.90 -9.66
C LEU A 115 -5.12 -6.31 -11.01
N LEU A 116 -4.68 -7.43 -11.58
CA LEU A 116 -5.16 -7.96 -12.85
C LEU A 116 -6.19 -9.09 -12.68
N SER A 117 -6.51 -9.46 -11.43
CA SER A 117 -7.54 -10.46 -11.13
C SER A 117 -8.86 -10.11 -11.79
N GLN A 118 -9.54 -11.10 -12.36
CA GLN A 118 -10.81 -10.91 -13.07
C GLN A 118 -12.03 -11.12 -12.17
N SER A 119 -11.81 -11.45 -10.89
CA SER A 119 -12.86 -11.62 -9.88
C SER A 119 -12.34 -11.28 -8.49
N GLU A 120 -13.27 -10.93 -7.59
CA GLU A 120 -12.93 -10.73 -6.17
C GLU A 120 -12.45 -12.02 -5.50
N GLU A 121 -12.93 -13.18 -5.94
CA GLU A 121 -12.48 -14.48 -5.44
C GLU A 121 -11.00 -14.72 -5.76
N GLU A 122 -10.59 -14.46 -7.01
CA GLU A 122 -9.19 -14.54 -7.44
C GLU A 122 -8.31 -13.54 -6.67
N ALA A 123 -8.77 -12.29 -6.56
CA ALA A 123 -8.05 -11.25 -5.82
C ALA A 123 -7.88 -11.62 -4.34
N ASN A 124 -8.94 -12.13 -3.70
CA ASN A 124 -8.87 -12.61 -2.31
C ASN A 124 -7.96 -13.83 -2.16
N GLY A 125 -7.90 -14.70 -3.17
CA GLY A 125 -6.94 -15.80 -3.23
C GLY A 125 -5.51 -15.30 -3.10
N VAL A 126 -5.13 -14.30 -3.90
CA VAL A 126 -3.81 -13.67 -3.82
C VAL A 126 -3.56 -13.03 -2.45
N LEU A 127 -4.56 -12.34 -1.87
CA LEU A 127 -4.42 -11.71 -0.55
C LEU A 127 -4.21 -12.71 0.58
N ASN A 128 -4.70 -13.94 0.46
CA ASN A 128 -4.52 -14.99 1.47
C ASN A 128 -3.14 -15.65 1.42
N GLU A 129 -2.39 -15.45 0.33
CA GLU A 129 -1.03 -15.97 0.13
C GLU A 129 0.07 -14.94 0.46
N LEU A 130 -0.33 -13.73 0.86
CA LEU A 130 0.57 -12.66 1.30
C LEU A 130 1.14 -12.97 2.67
#